data_AF-A0AAU9EWG8-F1
#
_entry.id   AF-A0AAU9EWG8-F1
#
_cell.length_a   1.000
_cell.length_b   1.000
_cell.length_c   1.000
_cell.angle_alpha   90.00
_cell.angle_beta   90.00
_cell.angle_gamma   90.00
#
_symmetry.space_group_name_H-M   'P 1'
#
loop_
_entity.id
_entity.type
_entity.pdbx_description
1 polymer ?
#
loop_
_entity_poly.entity_id
_entity_poly.type
_entity_poly.pdbx_seq_one_letter_code
_entity_poly.pdbx_strand_id
1 'polypeptide(L)'
;MHEELARTLELHRELGLSDEWVFVQTNRRKGQPFIENRGFPQDLCEKAGVKPFGLHGIRGLAGTVLAESGEAMVNIASVLRHKNVRTTERYINKSRRLKPTLEILKGGLEMVEAEATENRPTSILRLAGGSK
;
A
#
# COMPACT_ATOMS: atom_id res chain seq x y z
N MET A 1 10.35 -5.15 -17.74
CA MET A 1 8.92 -5.35 -18.08
C MET A 1 8.64 -6.83 -17.84
N HIS A 2 7.50 -7.22 -17.26
CA HIS A 2 7.20 -8.64 -17.08
C HIS A 2 7.02 -9.28 -18.47
N GLU A 3 7.78 -10.34 -18.78
CA GLU A 3 7.83 -10.94 -20.13
C GLU A 3 6.46 -11.39 -20.62
N GLU A 4 5.65 -11.96 -19.72
CA GLU A 4 4.27 -12.35 -20.01
C GLU A 4 3.40 -11.17 -20.46
N LEU A 5 3.55 -10.00 -19.81
CA LEU A 5 2.80 -8.81 -20.17
C LEU A 5 3.25 -8.30 -21.54
N ALA A 6 4.57 -8.26 -21.79
CA ALA A 6 5.13 -7.84 -23.08
C ALA A 6 4.54 -8.67 -24.21
N ARG A 7 4.64 -10.01 -24.08
CA ARG A 7 4.11 -10.97 -25.05
C ARG A 7 2.61 -10.85 -25.24
N THR A 8 1.85 -10.65 -24.16
CA THR A 8 0.40 -10.50 -24.24
C THR A 8 0.01 -9.25 -25.00
N LEU A 9 0.72 -8.13 -24.79
CA LEU A 9 0.48 -6.87 -25.50
C LEU A 9 0.88 -6.95 -26.98
N GLU A 10 1.97 -7.64 -27.29
CA GLU A 10 2.41 -7.90 -28.67
C GLU A 10 1.36 -8.74 -29.42
N LEU A 11 0.94 -9.86 -28.84
CA LEU A 11 -0.13 -10.70 -29.41
C LEU A 11 -1.43 -9.91 -29.58
N HIS A 12 -1.79 -9.07 -28.60
CA HIS A 12 -2.99 -8.25 -28.70
C HIS A 12 -2.92 -7.26 -29.86
N ARG A 13 -1.73 -6.67 -30.11
CA ARG A 13 -1.50 -5.77 -31.24
C ARG A 13 -1.56 -6.52 -32.57
N GLU A 14 -0.95 -7.70 -32.67
CA GLU A 14 -0.98 -8.53 -33.89
C GLU A 14 -2.39 -8.99 -34.26
N LEU A 15 -3.21 -9.32 -33.27
CA LEU A 15 -4.63 -9.69 -33.46
C LEU A 15 -5.56 -8.47 -33.58
N GLY A 16 -5.01 -7.26 -33.41
CA GLY A 16 -5.75 -6.01 -33.36
C GLY A 16 -6.23 -5.54 -34.74
N LEU A 17 -7.12 -4.55 -34.73
CA LEU A 17 -7.66 -3.91 -35.94
C LEU A 17 -6.87 -2.66 -36.37
N SER A 18 -5.71 -2.40 -35.75
CA SER A 18 -4.86 -1.23 -36.01
C SER A 18 -3.38 -1.57 -35.84
N ASP A 19 -2.56 -1.07 -36.75
CA ASP A 19 -1.10 -1.19 -36.67
C ASP A 19 -0.46 -0.14 -35.72
N GLU A 20 -1.21 0.92 -35.39
CA GLU A 20 -0.75 2.06 -34.60
C GLU A 20 -1.12 1.92 -33.11
N TRP A 21 -2.35 1.49 -32.80
CA TRP A 21 -2.88 1.47 -31.44
C TRP A 21 -2.98 0.05 -30.88
N VAL A 22 -2.43 -0.17 -29.68
CA VAL A 22 -2.52 -1.47 -28.98
C VAL A 22 -3.96 -1.77 -28.57
N PHE A 23 -4.72 -0.77 -28.10
CA PHE A 23 -6.09 -0.94 -27.66
C PHE A 23 -7.05 -0.18 -28.57
N VAL A 24 -7.91 -0.91 -29.28
CA VAL A 24 -8.90 -0.36 -30.22
C VAL A 24 -10.33 -0.78 -29.86
N GLN A 25 -11.28 0.08 -30.20
CA GLN A 25 -12.70 -0.20 -29.98
C GLN A 25 -13.15 -1.34 -30.91
N THR A 26 -13.99 -2.24 -30.40
CA THR A 26 -14.55 -3.39 -31.14
C THR A 26 -16.01 -3.18 -31.54
N ASN A 27 -16.61 -2.06 -31.12
CA ASN A 27 -18.02 -1.72 -31.28
C ASN A 27 -18.26 -0.89 -32.56
N ARG A 28 -19.21 0.06 -32.57
CA ARG A 28 -19.54 0.89 -33.74
C ARG A 28 -18.38 1.72 -34.31
N ARG A 29 -17.30 1.94 -33.55
CA ARG A 29 -16.09 2.67 -34.00
C ARG A 29 -14.88 1.73 -34.13
N LYS A 30 -15.04 0.60 -34.85
CA LYS A 30 -13.99 -0.42 -35.00
C LYS A 30 -12.66 0.18 -35.47
N GLY A 31 -11.56 -0.23 -34.83
CA GLY A 31 -10.20 0.18 -35.21
C GLY A 31 -9.78 1.58 -34.73
N GLN A 32 -10.69 2.37 -34.16
CA GLN A 32 -10.35 3.64 -33.52
C GLN A 32 -9.79 3.39 -32.11
N PRO A 33 -8.88 4.24 -31.60
CA PRO A 33 -8.34 4.10 -30.26
C PRO A 33 -9.45 4.19 -29.20
N PHE A 34 -9.24 3.54 -28.06
CA PHE A 34 -10.11 3.74 -26.90
C PHE A 34 -10.03 5.20 -26.42
N ILE A 35 -11.14 5.94 -26.56
CA ILE A 35 -11.26 7.32 -26.06
C ILE A 35 -11.75 7.31 -24.61
N GLU A 36 -12.64 6.38 -24.29
CA GLU A 36 -13.22 6.23 -22.96
C GLU A 36 -13.26 4.76 -22.58
N ASN A 37 -12.80 4.49 -21.37
CA ASN A 37 -12.84 3.16 -20.80
C ASN A 37 -14.18 2.93 -20.08
N ARG A 38 -15.27 2.84 -20.86
CA ARG A 38 -16.62 2.63 -20.31
C ARG A 38 -16.78 1.17 -19.93
N GLY A 39 -16.78 0.89 -18.62
CA GLY A 39 -17.07 -0.43 -18.07
C GLY A 39 -15.84 -1.24 -17.65
N PHE A 40 -14.67 -1.08 -18.27
CA PHE A 40 -13.46 -1.75 -17.77
C PHE A 40 -12.75 -0.88 -16.70
N PRO A 41 -12.34 -1.44 -15.55
CA PRO A 41 -12.42 -2.85 -15.15
C PRO A 41 -13.66 -3.22 -14.32
N GLN A 42 -14.67 -2.35 -14.18
CA GLN A 42 -15.88 -2.61 -13.38
C GLN A 42 -16.66 -3.85 -13.84
N ASP A 43 -16.90 -4.01 -15.14
CA ASP A 43 -17.60 -5.16 -15.71
C ASP A 43 -16.85 -6.49 -15.43
N LEU A 44 -15.52 -6.44 -15.37
CA LEU A 44 -14.71 -7.60 -14.97
C LEU A 44 -14.87 -7.90 -13.49
N CYS A 45 -14.94 -6.87 -12.65
CA CYS A 45 -15.17 -7.04 -11.22
C CYS A 45 -16.53 -7.67 -10.95
N GLU A 46 -17.58 -7.21 -11.65
CA GLU A 46 -18.94 -7.76 -11.56
C GLU A 46 -18.96 -9.23 -11.98
N LYS A 47 -18.35 -9.58 -13.12
CA LYS A 47 -18.23 -10.97 -13.58
C LYS A 47 -17.46 -11.86 -12.59
N ALA A 48 -16.46 -11.30 -11.91
CA ALA A 48 -15.68 -12.00 -10.90
C ALA A 48 -16.34 -12.01 -9.50
N GLY A 49 -17.48 -11.34 -9.30
CA GLY A 49 -18.15 -11.24 -8.00
C GLY A 49 -17.38 -10.42 -6.95
N VAL A 50 -16.46 -9.56 -7.36
CA VAL A 50 -15.66 -8.71 -6.45
C VAL A 50 -16.16 -7.28 -6.44
N LYS A 51 -15.89 -6.55 -5.36
CA LYS A 51 -16.24 -5.13 -5.25
C LYS A 51 -15.62 -4.33 -6.41
N PRO A 52 -16.40 -3.59 -7.21
CA PRO A 52 -15.87 -2.85 -8.34
C PRO A 52 -14.80 -1.82 -7.95
N PHE A 53 -13.74 -1.76 -8.74
CA PHE A 53 -12.71 -0.74 -8.68
C PHE A 53 -12.32 -0.29 -10.09
N GLY A 54 -11.73 0.91 -10.19
CA GLY A 54 -11.24 1.46 -11.46
C GLY A 54 -9.74 1.25 -11.67
N LEU A 55 -9.19 1.78 -12.76
CA LEU A 55 -7.74 1.83 -13.02
C LEU A 55 -6.95 2.51 -11.89
N HIS A 56 -7.53 3.53 -11.26
CA HIS A 56 -6.93 4.15 -10.07
C HIS A 56 -6.83 3.18 -8.89
N GLY A 57 -7.81 2.27 -8.76
CA GLY A 57 -7.78 1.19 -7.76
C GLY A 57 -6.66 0.19 -8.02
N ILE A 58 -6.49 -0.25 -9.27
CA ILE A 58 -5.37 -1.13 -9.69
C ILE A 58 -4.02 -0.48 -9.38
N ARG A 59 -3.87 0.80 -9.75
CA ARG A 59 -2.66 1.57 -9.44
C ARG A 59 -2.42 1.67 -7.94
N GLY A 60 -3.47 1.89 -7.16
CA GLY A 60 -3.39 1.94 -5.71
C GLY A 60 -2.97 0.61 -5.11
N LEU A 61 -3.49 -0.50 -5.62
CA LEU A 61 -3.10 -1.85 -5.22
C LEU A 61 -1.62 -2.11 -5.49
N ALA A 62 -1.12 -1.77 -6.69
CA ALA A 62 0.29 -1.91 -7.02
C ALA A 62 1.19 -1.13 -6.02
N GLY A 63 0.80 0.09 -5.67
CA GLY A 63 1.51 0.88 -4.66
C GLY A 63 1.49 0.24 -3.26
N THR A 64 0.35 -0.31 -2.83
CA THR A 64 0.23 -1.01 -1.54
C THR A 64 1.05 -2.30 -1.51
N VAL A 65 1.03 -3.12 -2.57
CA VAL A 65 1.81 -4.36 -2.64
C VAL A 65 3.32 -4.07 -2.56
N LEU A 66 3.80 -3.06 -3.28
CA LEU A 66 5.21 -2.65 -3.19
C LEU A 66 5.59 -2.10 -1.80
N ALA A 67 4.66 -1.38 -1.15
CA ALA A 67 4.90 -0.91 0.22
C ALA A 67 4.94 -2.08 1.22
N GLU A 68 4.10 -3.11 1.04
CA GLU A 68 4.08 -4.31 1.87
C GLU A 68 5.31 -5.20 1.66
N SER A 69 5.94 -5.19 0.48
CA SER A 69 7.20 -5.88 0.23
C SER A 69 8.42 -5.18 0.83
N GLY A 70 8.25 -4.03 1.48
CA GLY A 70 9.33 -3.26 2.10
C GLY A 70 10.11 -2.37 1.12
N GLU A 71 9.59 -2.12 -0.08
CA GLU A 71 10.26 -1.32 -1.09
C GLU A 71 10.38 0.16 -0.64
N ALA A 72 11.50 0.81 -0.99
CA ALA A 72 11.72 2.20 -0.62
C ALA A 72 10.71 3.13 -1.31
N MET A 73 10.19 4.12 -0.57
CA MET A 73 9.14 5.02 -1.05
C MET A 73 9.52 5.78 -2.35
N VAL A 74 10.80 6.12 -2.51
CA VAL A 74 11.33 6.77 -3.73
C VAL A 74 11.21 5.84 -4.94
N ASN A 75 11.50 4.55 -4.76
CA ASN A 75 11.40 3.54 -5.81
C ASN A 75 9.93 3.31 -6.20
N ILE A 76 9.04 3.20 -5.21
CA ILE A 76 7.59 3.11 -5.45
C ILE A 76 7.08 4.34 -6.21
N ALA A 77 7.50 5.54 -5.80
CA ALA A 77 7.14 6.78 -6.50
C ALA A 77 7.63 6.79 -7.95
N SER A 78 8.84 6.28 -8.21
CA SER A 78 9.41 6.15 -9.55
C SER A 78 8.62 5.17 -10.42
N VAL A 79 8.35 3.96 -9.91
CA VAL A 79 7.55 2.92 -10.61
C VAL A 79 6.15 3.45 -10.95
N LEU A 80 5.52 4.15 -10.00
CA LEU A 80 4.22 4.76 -10.23
C LEU A 80 4.31 6.04 -11.07
N ARG A 81 5.48 6.64 -11.29
CA ARG A 81 5.66 7.94 -11.97
C ARG A 81 4.99 9.11 -11.23
N HIS A 82 5.05 9.12 -9.90
CA HIS A 82 4.63 10.26 -9.11
C HIS A 82 5.66 11.39 -9.18
N LYS A 83 5.19 12.61 -9.48
CA LYS A 83 6.04 13.82 -9.43
C LYS A 83 6.46 14.20 -8.01
N ASN A 84 5.64 13.83 -7.02
CA ASN A 84 5.90 14.11 -5.61
C ASN A 84 5.79 12.82 -4.81
N VAL A 85 6.87 12.50 -4.09
CA VAL A 85 6.98 11.31 -3.23
C VAL A 85 5.89 11.29 -2.15
N ARG A 86 5.44 12.46 -1.69
CA ARG A 86 4.35 12.61 -0.72
C ARG A 86 3.04 11.95 -1.17
N THR A 87 2.80 11.87 -2.48
CA THR A 87 1.62 11.18 -3.03
C THR A 87 1.66 9.67 -2.74
N THR A 88 2.86 9.11 -2.61
CA THR A 88 3.11 7.69 -2.32
C THR A 88 2.92 7.33 -0.84
N GLU A 89 3.05 8.30 0.08
CA GLU A 89 2.87 8.09 1.53
C GLU A 89 1.51 7.47 1.88
N ARG A 90 0.48 7.77 1.10
CA ARG A 90 -0.89 7.24 1.29
C ARG A 90 -0.93 5.71 1.26
N TYR A 91 -0.03 5.05 0.53
CA TYR A 91 -0.02 3.58 0.45
C TYR A 91 0.55 2.93 1.71
N ILE A 92 1.55 3.55 2.34
CA ILE A 92 2.17 3.07 3.58
C ILE A 92 1.20 3.17 4.75
N ASN A 93 0.45 4.27 4.83
CA ASN A 93 -0.55 4.46 5.89
C ASN A 93 -1.66 3.41 5.85
N LYS A 94 -1.90 2.81 4.68
CA LYS A 94 -2.89 1.74 4.50
C LYS A 94 -2.30 0.34 4.72
N SER A 95 -0.99 0.15 4.46
CA SER A 95 -0.27 -1.11 4.65
C SER A 95 0.29 -1.31 6.06
N ARG A 96 0.27 -0.27 6.91
CA ARG A 96 0.75 -0.29 8.29
C ARG A 96 -0.03 -1.30 9.17
N ARG A 97 0.31 -2.58 9.04
CA ARG A 97 0.35 -3.50 10.17
C ARG A 97 1.47 -3.02 11.09
N LEU A 98 1.17 -2.06 11.95
CA LEU A 98 2.09 -1.55 12.97
C LEU A 98 2.56 -2.64 13.95
N LYS A 99 1.96 -3.83 13.93
CA LYS A 99 2.15 -4.86 14.94
C LYS A 99 3.61 -5.33 15.10
N PRO A 100 4.36 -5.70 14.02
CA PRO A 100 5.70 -6.27 14.21
C PRO A 100 6.74 -5.24 14.66
N THR A 101 6.69 -4.01 14.15
CA THR A 101 7.64 -2.95 14.54
C THR A 101 7.38 -2.42 15.94
N LEU A 102 6.11 -2.37 16.38
CA LEU A 102 5.78 -1.98 17.75
C LEU A 102 6.18 -3.05 18.79
N GLU A 103 6.33 -4.32 18.40
CA GLU A 103 6.87 -5.36 19.29
C GLU A 103 8.32 -5.08 19.71
N ILE A 104 9.11 -4.46 18.84
CA ILE A 104 10.49 -4.03 19.16
C ILE A 104 10.47 -2.99 20.31
N LEU A 105 9.44 -2.15 20.36
CA LEU A 105 9.29 -1.14 21.41
C LEU A 105 8.72 -1.70 22.72
N LYS A 106 8.09 -2.89 22.72
CA LYS A 106 7.59 -3.52 23.95
C LYS A 106 8.71 -3.87 24.92
N GLY A 107 9.86 -4.35 24.41
CA GLY A 107 11.01 -4.68 25.26
C GLY A 107 11.56 -3.46 26.03
N GLY A 108 11.37 -2.25 25.51
CA GLY A 108 11.71 -1.01 26.21
C GLY A 108 10.74 -0.64 27.33
N LEU A 109 9.45 -0.99 27.21
CA LEU A 109 8.46 -0.76 28.29
C LEU A 109 8.66 -1.73 29.46
N GLU A 110 8.95 -3.00 29.16
CA GLU A 110 9.15 -4.04 30.19
C GLU A 110 10.37 -3.74 31.09
N MET A 111 11.42 -3.15 30.52
CA MET A 111 12.61 -2.68 31.27
C MET A 111 12.29 -1.54 32.24
N VAL A 112 11.40 -0.62 31.84
CA VAL A 112 11.00 0.53 32.68
C VAL A 112 10.08 0.10 33.83
N GLU A 113 9.22 -0.90 33.61
CA GLU A 113 8.40 -1.47 34.68
C GLU A 113 9.23 -2.30 35.67
N ALA A 114 10.27 -3.00 35.21
CA ALA A 114 11.20 -3.72 36.09
C ALA A 114 11.94 -2.77 37.04
N GLU A 115 12.52 -1.67 36.54
CA GLU A 115 13.22 -0.68 37.37
C GLU A 115 12.29 0.05 38.36
N ALA A 116 11.03 0.29 37.99
CA ALA A 116 10.06 0.96 38.86
C ALA A 116 9.63 0.12 40.08
N THR A 117 9.75 -1.22 39.99
CA THR A 117 9.42 -2.13 41.11
C THR A 117 10.57 -2.34 42.09
N GLU A 118 11.82 -2.15 41.65
CA GLU A 118 13.01 -2.40 42.45
C GLU A 118 13.38 -1.21 43.36
N ASN A 119 12.93 0.00 43.04
CA ASN A 119 13.33 1.22 43.75
C ASN A 119 12.22 1.82 44.64
N ARG A 120 11.50 0.98 45.42
CA ARG A 120 10.68 1.47 46.55
C ARG A 120 11.58 1.67 47.77
N PRO A 121 11.93 2.90 48.17
CA PRO A 121 12.63 3.13 49.43
C PRO A 121 11.75 2.67 50.60
N THR A 122 12.11 1.52 51.17
CA THR A 122 11.50 0.99 52.39
C THR A 122 12.19 1.63 53.58
N SER A 123 11.87 2.89 53.90
CA SER A 123 12.12 3.45 55.23
C SER A 123 11.59 4.88 55.36
N ILE A 124 10.32 5.05 55.71
CA ILE A 124 9.93 6.15 56.62
C ILE A 124 9.02 5.54 57.67
N LEU A 125 9.64 4.99 58.72
CA LEU A 125 8.97 4.79 59.99
C LEU A 125 9.84 5.38 61.10
N ARG A 126 9.21 6.27 61.88
CA ARG A 126 9.58 6.79 63.20
C ARG A 126 10.60 7.95 63.28
N LEU A 127 10.13 9.10 63.76
CA LEU A 127 10.39 9.77 65.07
C LEU A 127 9.79 11.19 64.94
N ALA A 128 9.17 11.87 65.91
CA ALA A 128 8.81 11.64 67.29
C ALA A 128 7.67 12.63 67.62
N GLY A 129 6.72 12.24 68.45
CA GLY A 129 5.83 13.19 69.13
C GLY A 129 6.59 13.88 70.26
N GLY A 130 6.25 15.14 70.52
CA GLY A 130 6.76 15.89 71.67
C GLY A 130 6.59 17.40 71.51
N SER A 131 5.38 17.91 71.75
CA SER A 131 5.16 19.33 72.01
C SER A 131 4.33 19.48 73.28
N LYS A 132 4.94 20.21 74.23
CA LYS A 132 4.42 20.75 75.50
C LYS A 132 4.36 19.81 76.69
#